data_AF-A0A3D1KJT6-F1
#
_entry.id   AF-A0A3D1KJT6-F1
#
_cell.length_a   1.000
_cell.length_b   1.000
_cell.length_c   1.000
_cell.angle_alpha   90.00
_cell.angle_beta   90.00
_cell.angle_gamma   90.00
#
_symmetry.space_group_name_H-M   'P 1'
#
loop_
_entity.id
_entity.type
_entity.pdbx_description
1 polymer ?
#
loop_
_entity_poly.entity_id
_entity_poly.type
_entity_poly.pdbx_seq_one_letter_code
_entity_poly.pdbx_strand_id
1 'polypeptide(L)'
;MFVVIDESFNLQDKTKPRFISINGFTVLNIKSLTKKWKNYRLPFTKKGRRIHATDSAFVGLRDKTLQIIARPDITLITAFQVIQEITLDDKKGYFKKGKLNFEKVYFGLLTALLSKLEIQEYRAVKIILDSRKYKSGIIGKKAFQQAILSFLNEHYPKVAVAFKMQSSTSDISLELADFISNLFYRAYISKNDAFFEDLKFKIIQIKNPL
;
A
#
# COMPACT_ATOMS: atom_id res chain seq x y z
N MET A 1 -10.61 -10.95 7.48
CA MET A 1 -9.31 -10.25 7.45
C MET A 1 -9.50 -8.78 7.04
N PHE A 2 -8.65 -7.88 7.54
CA PHE A 2 -8.53 -6.52 7.03
C PHE A 2 -7.22 -6.36 6.27
N VAL A 3 -7.25 -5.64 5.16
CA VAL A 3 -6.10 -5.28 4.35
C VAL A 3 -6.12 -3.77 4.18
N VAL A 4 -5.04 -3.09 4.53
CA VAL A 4 -4.95 -1.63 4.48
C VAL A 4 -3.72 -1.26 3.67
N ILE A 5 -3.91 -0.47 2.62
CA ILE A 5 -2.91 -0.25 1.57
C ILE A 5 -2.74 1.25 1.32
N ASP A 6 -1.49 1.66 1.18
CA ASP A 6 -1.07 2.94 0.64
C ASP A 6 0.00 2.70 -0.44
N GLU A 7 0.22 3.69 -1.29
CA GLU A 7 1.23 3.59 -2.34
C GLU A 7 2.41 4.53 -2.10
N SER A 8 3.55 4.25 -2.71
CA SER A 8 4.68 5.17 -2.76
C SER A 8 5.40 5.02 -4.09
N PHE A 9 5.82 6.12 -4.70
CA PHE A 9 6.48 6.08 -6.00
C PHE A 9 7.55 7.16 -6.12
N ASN A 10 8.58 6.86 -6.92
CA ASN A 10 9.49 7.85 -7.49
C ASN A 10 9.36 7.76 -9.02
N LEU A 11 8.69 8.73 -9.64
CA LEU A 11 8.51 8.76 -11.10
C LEU A 11 9.33 9.86 -11.79
N GLN A 12 9.87 10.80 -11.02
CA GLN A 12 10.46 12.05 -11.54
C GLN A 12 11.97 12.12 -11.35
N ASP A 13 12.49 11.67 -10.21
CA ASP A 13 13.92 11.74 -9.92
C ASP A 13 14.66 10.64 -10.71
N LYS A 14 15.44 11.07 -11.71
CA LYS A 14 16.23 10.19 -12.59
C LYS A 14 17.56 9.76 -11.95
N THR A 15 17.99 10.36 -10.84
CA THR A 15 19.23 9.99 -10.13
C THR A 15 19.06 8.73 -9.30
N LYS A 16 17.80 8.35 -9.01
CA LYS A 16 17.42 7.15 -8.27
C LYS A 16 16.59 6.22 -9.17
N PRO A 17 16.49 4.92 -8.84
CA PRO A 17 15.56 4.04 -9.51
C PRO A 17 14.15 4.65 -9.51
N ARG A 18 13.48 4.60 -10.66
CA ARG A 18 12.09 5.01 -10.76
C ARG A 18 11.25 3.79 -10.44
N PHE A 19 10.28 3.95 -9.56
CA PHE A 19 9.49 2.80 -9.08
C PHE A 19 8.09 3.20 -8.67
N ILE A 20 7.24 2.18 -8.61
CA ILE A 20 5.96 2.21 -7.89
C ILE A 20 6.00 1.08 -6.87
N SER A 21 5.53 1.38 -5.66
CA SER A 21 5.35 0.41 -4.59
C SER A 21 3.94 0.54 -4.03
N ILE A 22 3.33 -0.61 -3.75
CA ILE A 22 2.08 -0.75 -3.02
C ILE A 22 2.44 -1.41 -1.71
N ASN A 23 2.23 -0.73 -0.58
CA ASN A 23 2.63 -1.21 0.73
C ASN A 23 1.45 -1.13 1.70
N GLY A 24 1.52 -1.92 2.76
CA GLY A 24 0.45 -1.94 3.72
C GLY A 24 0.60 -3.05 4.74
N PHE A 25 -0.55 -3.46 5.27
CA PHE A 25 -0.61 -4.56 6.22
C PHE A 25 -1.94 -5.29 6.16
N THR A 26 -1.92 -6.53 6.64
CA THR A 26 -3.12 -7.29 6.99
C THR A 26 -3.21 -7.49 8.50
N VAL A 27 -4.43 -7.58 9.02
CA VAL A 27 -4.69 -7.84 10.44
C VAL A 27 -6.09 -8.44 10.61
N LEU A 28 -6.27 -9.30 11.61
CA LEU A 28 -7.59 -9.84 11.94
C LEU A 28 -8.44 -8.85 12.76
N ASN A 29 -7.82 -8.16 13.72
CA ASN A 29 -8.49 -7.22 14.62
C ASN A 29 -8.05 -5.75 14.38
N ILE A 30 -8.65 -5.12 13.37
CA ILE A 30 -8.36 -3.71 13.05
C ILE A 30 -8.72 -2.75 14.19
N LYS A 31 -9.71 -3.08 15.03
CA LYS A 31 -10.16 -2.23 16.15
C LYS A 31 -9.07 -2.09 17.22
N SER A 32 -8.42 -3.21 17.57
CA SER A 32 -7.30 -3.21 18.52
C SER A 32 -6.12 -2.39 18.00
N LEU A 33 -5.77 -2.60 16.74
CA LEU A 33 -4.68 -1.87 16.09
C LEU A 33 -4.95 -0.36 16.02
N THR A 34 -6.13 0.03 15.54
CA THR A 34 -6.52 1.44 15.41
C THR A 34 -6.62 2.15 16.76
N LYS A 35 -7.08 1.47 17.82
CA LYS A 35 -7.04 2.01 19.19
C LYS A 35 -5.60 2.31 19.64
N LYS A 36 -4.67 1.38 19.42
CA LYS A 36 -3.26 1.58 19.77
C LYS A 36 -2.63 2.72 18.97
N TRP A 37 -2.86 2.75 17.65
CA TRP A 37 -2.36 3.83 16.80
C TRP A 37 -2.93 5.19 17.18
N LYS A 38 -4.24 5.26 17.50
CA LYS A 38 -4.90 6.48 17.98
C LYS A 38 -4.21 7.05 19.23
N ASN A 39 -3.78 6.19 20.16
CA ASN A 39 -3.07 6.62 21.36
C ASN A 39 -1.66 7.17 21.03
N TYR A 40 -0.94 6.55 20.10
CA TYR A 40 0.38 7.03 19.67
C TYR A 40 0.31 8.38 18.94
N ARG A 41 -0.72 8.61 18.12
CA ARG A 41 -0.87 9.87 17.36
C ARG A 41 -1.44 11.03 18.19
N LEU A 42 -2.14 10.76 19.29
CA LEU A 42 -2.83 11.79 20.10
C LEU A 42 -1.94 12.97 20.54
N PRO A 43 -0.67 12.77 20.96
CA PRO A 43 0.23 13.88 21.31
C PRO A 43 0.55 14.81 20.12
N PHE A 44 0.49 14.27 18.89
CA PHE A 44 0.85 14.98 17.67
C PHE A 44 -0.34 15.73 17.04
N THR A 45 -1.57 15.31 17.31
CA THR A 45 -2.79 15.95 16.77
C THR A 45 -3.10 17.30 17.40
N LYS A 46 -2.56 17.60 18.59
CA LYS A 46 -2.82 18.86 19.33
C LYS A 46 -2.32 20.11 18.60
N LYS A 47 -1.44 19.97 17.61
CA LYS A 47 -0.81 21.09 16.90
C LYS A 47 -1.58 21.55 15.66
N GLY A 48 -2.78 21.01 15.39
CA GLY A 48 -3.59 21.32 14.20
C GLY A 48 -2.95 20.92 12.86
N ARG A 49 -1.76 20.30 12.90
CA ARG A 49 -1.00 19.90 11.72
C ARG A 49 -1.51 18.57 11.19
N ARG A 50 -1.64 18.47 9.87
CA ARG A 50 -1.89 17.20 9.19
C ARG A 50 -0.73 16.25 9.46
N ILE A 51 -1.05 15.06 9.97
CA ILE A 51 -0.06 13.99 10.16
C ILE A 51 0.26 13.38 8.78
N HIS A 52 1.55 13.34 8.43
CA HIS A 52 2.02 12.76 7.19
C HIS A 52 3.43 12.19 7.35
N ALA A 53 3.65 10.99 6.84
CA ALA A 53 4.85 10.21 7.14
C ALA A 53 6.17 10.82 6.63
N THR A 54 6.14 11.79 5.71
CA THR A 54 7.36 12.47 5.21
C THR A 54 7.77 13.70 6.03
N ASP A 55 6.86 14.25 6.85
CA ASP A 55 7.12 15.48 7.62
C ASP A 55 8.09 15.21 8.80
N SER A 56 9.09 16.07 8.98
CA SER A 56 10.10 15.94 10.03
C SER A 56 9.51 16.09 11.43
N ALA A 57 8.36 16.76 11.58
CA ALA A 57 7.66 16.89 12.86
C ALA A 57 7.12 15.55 13.42
N PHE A 58 7.08 14.48 12.60
CA PHE A 58 6.52 13.18 12.97
C PHE A 58 7.56 12.04 12.97
N VAL A 59 8.85 12.35 13.16
CA VAL A 59 9.89 11.31 13.33
C VAL A 59 9.50 10.32 14.43
N GLY A 60 9.06 10.81 15.60
CA GLY A 60 8.64 9.94 16.70
C GLY A 60 7.47 9.01 16.35
N LEU A 61 6.60 9.36 15.40
CA LEU A 61 5.54 8.47 14.92
C LEU A 61 6.08 7.36 14.01
N ARG A 62 7.20 7.59 13.31
CA ARG A 62 7.88 6.53 12.55
C ARG A 62 8.42 5.46 13.50
N ASP A 63 9.03 5.85 14.62
CA ASP A 63 9.53 4.90 15.61
C ASP A 63 8.39 4.09 16.25
N LYS A 64 7.25 4.75 16.55
CA LYS A 64 6.05 4.08 17.03
C LYS A 64 5.43 3.14 15.99
N THR A 65 5.60 3.43 14.71
CA THR A 65 5.17 2.54 13.62
C THR A 65 5.97 1.24 13.64
N LEU A 66 7.30 1.30 13.82
CA LEU A 66 8.14 0.11 13.98
C LEU A 66 7.67 -0.78 15.16
N GLN A 67 7.29 -0.17 16.28
CA GLN A 67 6.74 -0.90 17.42
C GLN A 67 5.37 -1.54 17.14
N ILE A 68 4.57 -0.96 16.24
CA ILE A 68 3.29 -1.54 15.83
C ILE A 68 3.50 -2.74 14.92
N ILE A 69 4.32 -2.61 13.87
CA ILE A 69 4.55 -3.69 12.91
C ILE A 69 5.28 -4.89 13.53
N ALA A 70 5.99 -4.67 14.65
CA ALA A 70 6.58 -5.72 15.46
C ALA A 70 5.55 -6.65 16.16
N ARG A 71 4.24 -6.34 16.11
CA ARG A 71 3.21 -7.24 16.65
C ARG A 71 3.11 -8.55 15.86
N PRO A 72 2.78 -9.70 16.49
CA PRO A 72 2.63 -10.98 15.77
C PRO A 72 1.39 -11.07 14.89
N ASP A 73 0.32 -10.32 15.21
CA ASP A 73 -0.98 -10.38 14.52
C ASP A 73 -1.03 -9.52 13.24
N ILE A 74 0.09 -8.95 12.83
CA ILE A 74 0.22 -8.08 11.67
C ILE A 74 1.16 -8.73 10.67
N THR A 75 0.65 -8.90 9.45
CA THR A 75 1.47 -9.26 8.29
C THR A 75 1.65 -8.02 7.43
N LEU A 76 2.88 -7.67 7.12
CA LEU A 76 3.22 -6.59 6.20
C LEU A 76 3.12 -7.10 4.77
N ILE A 77 2.68 -6.22 3.88
CA ILE A 77 2.50 -6.58 2.46
C ILE A 77 3.15 -5.52 1.60
N THR A 78 3.88 -5.96 0.58
CA THR A 78 4.49 -5.04 -0.39
C THR A 78 4.61 -5.66 -1.77
N ALA A 79 4.25 -4.88 -2.78
CA ALA A 79 4.63 -5.11 -4.17
C ALA A 79 5.46 -3.92 -4.63
N PHE A 80 6.68 -4.18 -5.09
CA PHE A 80 7.63 -3.17 -5.56
C PHE A 80 7.95 -3.40 -7.02
N GLN A 81 7.90 -2.36 -7.84
CA GLN A 81 8.19 -2.43 -9.27
C GLN A 81 9.11 -1.29 -9.71
N VAL A 82 10.29 -1.65 -10.22
CA VAL A 82 11.16 -0.75 -10.96
C VAL A 82 10.57 -0.51 -12.35
N ILE A 83 10.39 0.75 -12.72
CA ILE A 83 9.72 1.13 -13.98
C ILE A 83 10.55 0.72 -15.19
N GLN A 84 11.87 0.81 -15.09
CA GLN A 84 12.81 0.44 -16.16
C GLN A 84 12.79 -1.07 -16.47
N GLU A 85 12.32 -1.90 -15.54
CA GLU A 85 12.26 -3.35 -15.71
C GLU A 85 10.93 -3.83 -16.31
N ILE A 86 9.92 -2.93 -16.41
CA ILE A 86 8.64 -3.27 -17.04
C ILE A 86 8.85 -3.44 -18.54
N THR A 87 8.38 -4.56 -19.10
CA THR A 87 8.45 -4.80 -20.55
C THR A 87 7.72 -3.69 -21.31
N LEU A 88 8.37 -3.12 -22.33
CA LEU A 88 7.76 -2.12 -23.24
C LEU A 88 6.77 -2.75 -24.24
N ASP A 89 6.34 -4.00 -24.01
CA ASP A 89 5.38 -4.66 -24.87
C ASP A 89 4.03 -3.94 -24.80
N ASP A 90 3.70 -3.23 -25.88
CA ASP A 90 2.45 -2.50 -26.06
C ASP A 90 1.21 -3.41 -25.93
N LYS A 91 1.35 -4.74 -26.11
CA LYS A 91 0.26 -5.70 -25.88
C LYS A 91 -0.15 -5.75 -24.40
N LYS A 92 0.81 -5.63 -23.48
CA LYS A 92 0.51 -5.49 -22.05
C LYS A 92 -0.04 -4.10 -21.73
N GLY A 93 0.23 -3.08 -22.54
CA GLY A 93 -0.36 -1.74 -22.46
C GLY A 93 0.04 -0.93 -21.22
N TYR A 94 1.13 -1.30 -20.55
CA TYR A 94 1.71 -0.55 -19.42
C TYR A 94 2.36 0.76 -19.88
N PHE A 95 2.68 0.87 -21.17
CA PHE A 95 3.09 2.10 -21.81
C PHE A 95 2.08 2.43 -22.91
N LYS A 96 1.77 3.72 -23.07
CA LYS A 96 0.94 4.25 -24.15
C LYS A 96 1.63 5.48 -24.72
N LYS A 97 2.02 5.43 -26.00
CA LYS A 97 2.77 6.51 -26.67
C LYS A 97 4.03 6.92 -25.88
N GLY A 98 4.80 5.94 -25.41
CA GLY A 98 6.03 6.17 -24.63
C GLY A 98 5.83 6.71 -23.21
N LYS A 99 4.59 6.84 -22.73
CA LYS A 99 4.28 7.28 -21.36
C LYS A 99 3.73 6.12 -20.54
N LEU A 100 4.15 6.05 -19.28
CA LEU A 100 3.66 5.07 -18.31
C LEU A 100 2.15 5.22 -18.13
N ASN A 101 1.40 4.15 -18.38
CA ASN A 101 0.01 4.04 -18.00
C ASN A 101 -0.08 3.67 -16.52
N PHE A 102 0.01 4.70 -15.66
CA PHE A 102 0.07 4.53 -14.21
C PHE A 102 -1.07 3.65 -13.67
N GLU A 103 -2.29 3.84 -14.15
CA GLU A 103 -3.45 3.10 -13.66
C GLU A 103 -3.38 1.61 -13.98
N LYS A 104 -2.92 1.26 -15.20
CA LYS A 104 -2.78 -0.14 -15.61
C LYS A 104 -1.65 -0.83 -14.85
N VAL A 105 -0.53 -0.14 -14.66
CA VAL A 105 0.59 -0.64 -13.84
C VAL A 105 0.13 -0.82 -12.40
N TYR A 106 -0.51 0.19 -11.82
CA TYR A 106 -1.02 0.15 -10.46
C TYR A 106 -2.05 -0.96 -10.24
N PHE A 107 -2.97 -1.16 -11.20
CA PHE A 107 -3.89 -2.29 -11.20
C PHE A 107 -3.14 -3.63 -11.16
N GLY A 108 -2.18 -3.83 -12.06
CA GLY A 108 -1.38 -5.07 -12.10
C GLY A 108 -0.59 -5.33 -10.82
N LEU A 109 -0.01 -4.30 -10.21
CA LEU A 109 0.68 -4.43 -8.92
C LEU A 109 -0.28 -4.82 -7.80
N LEU A 110 -1.46 -4.20 -7.76
CA LEU A 110 -2.44 -4.46 -6.71
C LEU A 110 -3.01 -5.88 -6.84
N THR A 111 -3.36 -6.33 -8.04
CA THR A 111 -3.87 -7.68 -8.25
C THR A 111 -2.79 -8.75 -7.99
N ALA A 112 -1.54 -8.50 -8.38
CA ALA A 112 -0.42 -9.38 -8.03
C ALA A 112 -0.23 -9.50 -6.51
N LEU A 113 -0.32 -8.37 -5.78
CA LEU A 113 -0.23 -8.36 -4.33
C LEU A 113 -1.38 -9.15 -3.70
N LEU A 114 -2.62 -8.86 -4.08
CA LEU A 114 -3.82 -9.52 -3.54
C LEU A 114 -3.82 -11.02 -3.82
N SER A 115 -3.27 -11.44 -4.96
CA SER A 115 -3.12 -12.85 -5.32
C SER A 115 -2.20 -13.63 -4.38
N LYS A 116 -1.31 -12.95 -3.66
CA LYS A 116 -0.41 -13.56 -2.67
C LYS A 116 -0.96 -13.58 -1.25
N LEU A 117 -2.06 -12.88 -0.95
CA LEU A 117 -2.56 -12.74 0.44
C LEU A 117 -3.44 -13.92 0.91
N GLU A 118 -3.48 -15.01 0.14
CA GLU A 118 -4.29 -16.21 0.43
C GLU A 118 -5.72 -15.87 0.87
N ILE A 119 -6.33 -14.86 0.22
CA ILE A 119 -7.59 -14.28 0.68
C ILE A 119 -8.75 -15.29 0.68
N GLN A 120 -8.62 -16.37 -0.11
CA GLN A 120 -9.55 -17.50 -0.17
C GLN A 120 -9.72 -18.24 1.17
N GLU A 121 -8.76 -18.14 2.09
CA GLU A 121 -8.84 -18.79 3.39
C GLU A 121 -9.83 -18.10 4.34
N TYR A 122 -10.26 -16.88 4.01
CA TYR A 122 -11.13 -16.08 4.85
C TYR A 122 -12.56 -16.07 4.32
N ARG A 123 -13.54 -16.16 5.22
CA ARG A 123 -14.96 -15.97 4.86
C ARG A 123 -15.25 -14.56 4.36
N ALA A 124 -14.54 -13.57 4.90
CA ALA A 124 -14.73 -12.17 4.55
C ALA A 124 -13.42 -11.37 4.63
N VAL A 125 -13.23 -10.48 3.66
CA VAL A 125 -12.06 -9.60 3.56
C VAL A 125 -12.52 -8.17 3.30
N LYS A 126 -11.99 -7.23 4.11
CA LYS A 126 -12.16 -5.81 3.87
C LYS A 126 -10.83 -5.19 3.45
N ILE A 127 -10.80 -4.59 2.26
CA ILE A 127 -9.63 -3.93 1.70
C ILE A 127 -9.90 -2.42 1.70
N ILE A 128 -8.97 -1.67 2.26
CA ILE A 128 -9.01 -0.20 2.30
C ILE A 128 -7.76 0.31 1.61
N LEU A 129 -7.96 1.17 0.61
CA LEU A 129 -6.90 1.72 -0.22
C LEU A 129 -6.89 3.25 -0.14
N ASP A 130 -5.70 3.87 0.00
CA ASP A 130 -5.56 5.32 -0.17
C ASP A 130 -5.85 5.72 -1.61
N SER A 131 -6.66 6.75 -1.79
CA SER A 131 -7.16 7.21 -3.08
C SER A 131 -6.63 8.57 -3.51
N ARG A 132 -5.78 9.20 -2.68
CA ARG A 132 -5.25 10.55 -2.96
C ARG A 132 -4.45 10.63 -4.26
N LYS A 133 -3.80 9.55 -4.69
CA LYS A 133 -2.90 9.59 -5.86
C LYS A 133 -3.55 9.14 -7.16
N TYR A 134 -4.87 8.89 -7.15
CA TYR A 134 -5.61 8.57 -8.37
C TYR A 134 -5.86 9.83 -9.20
N LYS A 135 -5.32 9.88 -10.42
CA LYS A 135 -5.26 11.11 -11.24
C LYS A 135 -6.47 11.32 -12.14
N SER A 136 -7.26 10.29 -12.42
CA SER A 136 -8.39 10.37 -13.38
C SER A 136 -9.73 10.82 -12.76
N GLY A 137 -9.68 11.58 -11.67
CA GLY A 137 -10.87 12.12 -11.01
C GLY A 137 -11.84 11.07 -10.47
N ILE A 138 -13.07 11.49 -10.18
CA ILE A 138 -14.09 10.65 -9.54
C ILE A 138 -14.51 9.47 -10.45
N ILE A 139 -14.65 9.71 -11.76
CA ILE A 139 -15.07 8.68 -12.72
C ILE A 139 -14.01 7.59 -12.84
N GLY A 140 -12.74 7.97 -13.04
CA GLY A 140 -11.65 7.01 -13.10
C GLY A 140 -11.51 6.21 -11.80
N LYS A 141 -11.67 6.87 -10.64
CA LYS A 141 -11.66 6.21 -9.34
C LYS A 141 -12.77 5.15 -9.23
N LYS A 142 -13.99 5.45 -9.68
CA LYS A 142 -15.10 4.48 -9.70
C LYS A 142 -14.82 3.31 -10.65
N ALA A 143 -14.32 3.59 -11.85
CA ALA A 143 -13.98 2.56 -12.83
C ALA A 143 -12.90 1.62 -12.29
N PHE A 144 -11.86 2.16 -11.66
CA PHE A 144 -10.81 1.37 -11.00
C PHE A 144 -11.34 0.50 -9.87
N GLN A 145 -12.16 1.10 -8.99
CA GLN A 145 -12.81 0.36 -7.91
C GLN A 145 -13.64 -0.81 -8.45
N GLN A 146 -14.40 -0.60 -9.53
CA GLN A 146 -15.16 -1.67 -10.16
C GLN A 146 -14.26 -2.73 -10.78
N ALA A 147 -13.17 -2.36 -11.45
CA ALA A 147 -12.22 -3.31 -12.01
C ALA A 147 -11.60 -4.22 -10.93
N ILE A 148 -11.23 -3.65 -9.78
CA ILE A 148 -10.70 -4.43 -8.64
C ILE A 148 -11.77 -5.33 -8.03
N LEU A 149 -13.00 -4.84 -7.88
CA LEU A 149 -14.12 -5.67 -7.38
C LEU A 149 -14.42 -6.83 -8.34
N SER A 150 -14.44 -6.59 -9.65
CA SER A 150 -14.60 -7.64 -10.66
C SER A 150 -13.51 -8.69 -10.55
N PHE A 151 -12.24 -8.27 -10.50
CA PHE A 151 -11.11 -9.19 -10.29
C PHE A 151 -11.30 -10.06 -9.04
N LEU A 152 -11.66 -9.43 -7.91
CA LEU A 152 -11.84 -10.13 -6.63
C LEU A 152 -13.02 -11.12 -6.66
N ASN A 153 -14.13 -10.74 -7.29
CA ASN A 153 -15.30 -11.61 -7.40
C ASN A 153 -15.05 -12.80 -8.35
N GLU A 154 -14.30 -12.58 -9.43
CA GLU A 154 -13.93 -13.63 -10.39
C GLU A 154 -12.97 -14.64 -9.77
N HIS A 155 -11.92 -14.16 -9.09
CA HIS A 155 -10.87 -15.04 -8.54
C HIS A 155 -11.24 -15.63 -7.18
N TYR A 156 -12.13 -14.99 -6.42
CA TYR A 156 -12.50 -15.38 -5.05
C TYR A 156 -14.01 -15.35 -4.82
N PRO A 157 -14.81 -16.08 -5.63
CA PRO A 157 -16.28 -15.98 -5.62
C PRO A 157 -16.94 -16.41 -4.31
N LYS A 158 -16.21 -17.17 -3.46
CA LYS A 158 -16.70 -17.66 -2.16
C LYS A 158 -16.40 -16.72 -0.99
N VAL A 159 -15.65 -15.64 -1.22
CA VAL A 159 -15.21 -14.71 -0.18
C VAL A 159 -16.07 -13.46 -0.21
N ALA A 160 -16.64 -13.07 0.93
CA ALA A 160 -17.33 -11.79 1.04
C ALA A 160 -16.30 -10.64 1.04
N VAL A 161 -16.20 -9.92 -0.08
CA VAL A 161 -15.21 -8.85 -0.27
C VAL A 161 -15.86 -7.48 -0.13
N ALA A 162 -15.22 -6.61 0.67
CA ALA A 162 -15.53 -5.18 0.73
C ALA A 162 -14.29 -4.36 0.36
N PHE A 163 -14.30 -3.73 -0.81
CA PHE A 163 -13.23 -2.84 -1.25
C PHE A 163 -13.63 -1.37 -1.10
N LYS A 164 -12.82 -0.57 -0.41
CA LYS A 164 -13.05 0.86 -0.19
C LYS A 164 -11.83 1.68 -0.55
N MET A 165 -12.05 2.76 -1.29
CA MET A 165 -11.03 3.75 -1.61
C MET A 165 -11.27 5.04 -0.81
N GLN A 166 -10.41 5.34 0.17
CA GLN A 166 -10.57 6.48 1.09
C GLN A 166 -9.33 7.37 1.07
N SER A 167 -9.40 8.57 1.64
CA SER A 167 -8.21 9.40 1.84
C SER A 167 -7.57 9.02 3.17
N SER A 168 -6.24 8.99 3.25
CA SER A 168 -5.55 8.81 4.54
C SER A 168 -5.85 9.90 5.57
N THR A 169 -6.37 11.07 5.15
CA THR A 169 -6.83 12.12 6.07
C THR A 169 -8.11 11.78 6.82
N SER A 170 -8.90 10.83 6.29
CA SER A 170 -10.21 10.45 6.84
C SER A 170 -10.20 9.10 7.54
N ASP A 171 -9.15 8.28 7.36
CA ASP A 171 -9.04 6.96 7.97
C ASP A 171 -7.68 6.80 8.67
N ILE A 172 -7.71 6.63 9.99
CA ILE A 172 -6.50 6.49 10.81
C ILE A 172 -5.70 5.21 10.48
N SER A 173 -6.33 4.21 9.88
CA SER A 173 -5.66 2.99 9.42
C SER A 173 -4.81 3.28 8.18
N LEU A 174 -5.32 4.12 7.28
CA LEU A 174 -4.58 4.59 6.11
C LEU A 174 -3.44 5.54 6.51
N GLU A 175 -3.60 6.33 7.58
CA GLU A 175 -2.47 7.08 8.15
C GLU A 175 -1.35 6.13 8.60
N LEU A 176 -1.65 5.03 9.29
CA LEU A 176 -0.64 4.02 9.64
C LEU A 176 -0.01 3.39 8.38
N ALA A 177 -0.80 3.11 7.35
CA ALA A 177 -0.29 2.61 6.07
C ALA A 177 0.65 3.61 5.38
N ASP A 178 0.38 4.92 5.44
CA ASP A 178 1.26 6.00 4.95
C ASP A 178 2.63 5.97 5.65
N PHE A 179 2.67 5.71 6.96
CA PHE A 179 3.93 5.51 7.70
C PHE A 179 4.67 4.24 7.29
N ILE A 180 3.98 3.12 7.13
CA ILE A 180 4.58 1.86 6.67
C ILE A 180 5.16 2.03 5.26
N SER A 181 4.38 2.61 4.34
CA SER A 181 4.80 2.98 2.99
C SER A 181 6.06 3.85 3.01
N ASN A 182 6.14 4.84 3.91
CA ASN A 182 7.31 5.69 4.02
C ASN A 182 8.56 4.94 4.50
N LEU A 183 8.42 4.02 5.47
CA LEU A 183 9.53 3.19 5.94
C LEU A 183 10.08 2.33 4.79
N PHE A 184 9.17 1.70 4.03
CA PHE A 184 9.53 0.84 2.90
C PHE A 184 10.18 1.64 1.78
N TYR A 185 9.59 2.79 1.42
CA TYR A 185 10.17 3.74 0.45
C TYR A 185 11.62 4.11 0.82
N ARG A 186 11.86 4.45 2.10
CA ARG A 186 13.20 4.82 2.58
C ARG A 186 14.17 3.64 2.44
N ALA A 187 13.76 2.45 2.87
CA ALA A 187 14.58 1.25 2.77
C ALA A 187 14.93 0.89 1.32
N TYR A 188 13.97 0.98 0.40
CA TYR A 188 14.21 0.75 -1.04
C TYR A 188 15.21 1.77 -1.62
N ILE A 189 15.03 3.06 -1.34
CA ILE A 189 15.90 4.11 -1.87
C ILE A 189 17.32 4.04 -1.29
N SER A 190 17.47 3.67 -0.02
CA SER A 190 18.77 3.55 0.64
C SER A 190 19.44 2.19 0.43
N LYS A 191 18.82 1.27 -0.34
CA LYS A 191 19.29 -0.13 -0.49
C LYS A 191 19.55 -0.82 0.86
N ASN A 192 18.65 -0.59 1.82
CA ASN A 192 18.76 -1.18 3.16
C ASN A 192 18.11 -2.57 3.17
N ASP A 193 18.85 -3.57 2.72
CA ASP A 193 18.37 -4.96 2.68
C ASP A 193 18.16 -5.53 4.10
N ALA A 194 18.94 -5.09 5.09
CA ALA A 194 18.80 -5.51 6.48
C ALA A 194 17.39 -5.21 7.04
N PHE A 195 16.81 -4.05 6.70
CA PHE A 195 15.44 -3.72 7.09
C PHE A 195 14.41 -4.76 6.63
N PHE A 196 14.58 -5.32 5.44
CA PHE A 196 13.68 -6.34 4.91
C PHE A 196 13.95 -7.71 5.51
N GLU A 197 15.23 -8.06 5.71
CA GLU A 197 15.63 -9.30 6.38
C GLU A 197 15.08 -9.39 7.81
N ASP A 198 15.12 -8.29 8.57
CA ASP A 198 14.58 -8.21 9.93
C ASP A 198 13.05 -8.45 9.97
N LEU A 199 12.36 -8.21 8.85
CA LEU A 199 10.91 -8.34 8.72
C LEU A 199 10.48 -9.59 7.94
N LYS A 200 11.41 -10.44 7.48
CA LYS A 200 11.12 -11.48 6.47
C LYS A 200 10.01 -12.46 6.86
N PHE A 201 9.90 -12.82 8.14
CA PHE A 201 8.87 -13.74 8.64
C PHE A 201 7.48 -13.13 8.70
N LYS A 202 7.36 -11.81 8.53
CA LYS A 202 6.12 -11.05 8.63
C LYS A 202 5.72 -10.38 7.33
N ILE A 203 6.57 -10.42 6.31
CA ILE A 203 6.39 -9.67 5.09
C ILE A 203 6.07 -10.61 3.92
N ILE A 204 4.96 -10.33 3.24
CA ILE A 204 4.70 -10.85 1.91
C ILE A 204 5.25 -9.81 0.94
N GLN A 205 6.38 -10.10 0.32
CA GLN A 205 7.06 -9.20 -0.62
C GLN A 205 7.07 -9.77 -2.03
N ILE A 206 6.72 -8.94 -3.00
CA ILE A 206 6.83 -9.24 -4.43
C ILE A 206 7.68 -8.15 -5.08
N LYS A 207 8.81 -8.53 -5.68
CA LYS A 207 9.70 -7.62 -6.42
C LYS A 207 9.50 -7.81 -7.92
N ASN A 208 9.33 -6.70 -8.63
CA ASN A 208 9.15 -6.58 -10.08
C ASN A 208 8.13 -7.57 -10.69
N PRO A 209 6.86 -7.58 -10.23
CA PRO A 209 5.87 -8.54 -10.71
C PRO A 209 5.34 -8.34 -12.15
N LEU A 210 5.70 -7.25 -12.86
CA LEU A 210 5.11 -6.88 -14.17
C LEU A 210 6.05 -7.04 -15.37
#